data_AF-A0A0C2XAX2-F1
#
_entry.id   AF-A0A0C2XAX2-F1
#
_cell.length_a   1.000
_cell.length_b   1.000
_cell.length_c   1.000
_cell.angle_alpha   90.00
_cell.angle_beta   90.00
_cell.angle_gamma   90.00
#
_symmetry.space_group_name_H-M   'P 1'
#
loop_
_entity.id
_entity.type
_entity.pdbx_description
1 polymer ?
#
loop_
_entity_poly.entity_id
_entity_poly.type
_entity_poly.pdbx_seq_one_letter_code
_entity_poly.pdbx_strand_id
1 'polypeptide(L)' 'MIIVARRKGGAYIVAEMDGSVWQQKVAAFRIIPYFAQRSLTLPENIHKILDQDEETLKKIDE' A
#
# COMPACT_ATOMS: atom_id res chain seq x y z
N MET A 1 -5.56 1.26 2.75
CA MET A 1 -5.30 1.20 4.20
C MET A 1 -3.79 1.10 4.46
N ILE A 2 -3.24 2.04 5.22
CA ILE A 2 -1.79 2.25 5.42
C ILE A 2 -1.51 2.26 6.93
N ILE A 3 -0.42 1.62 7.35
CA ILE A 3 0.02 1.65 8.76
C ILE A 3 0.84 2.92 8.98
N VAL A 4 0.35 3.80 9.87
CA VAL A 4 1.03 5.07 10.21
C VAL A 4 2.04 4.87 11.34
N ALA A 5 1.67 4.08 12.37
CA ALA A 5 2.53 3.84 13.52
C ALA A 5 2.19 2.54 14.25
N ARG A 6 3.19 1.95 14.89
CA ARG A 6 3.05 0.82 15.82
C ARG A 6 3.37 1.29 17.24
N ARG A 7 2.45 1.05 18.19
CA ARG A 7 2.64 1.40 19.61
C ARG A 7 3.36 0.27 20.37
N LYS A 8 3.91 0.58 21.55
CA LYS A 8 4.67 -0.34 22.41
C LYS A 8 3.90 -1.63 22.80
N GLY A 9 2.57 -1.60 22.82
CA GLY A 9 1.70 -2.76 23.05
C GLY A 9 1.32 -3.55 21.78
N GLY A 10 1.96 -3.27 20.64
CA GLY A 10 1.71 -3.95 19.37
C GLY A 10 0.51 -3.44 18.59
N ALA A 11 -0.34 -2.57 19.16
CA ALA A 11 -1.45 -1.97 18.44
C ALA A 11 -0.97 -1.02 17.32
N TYR A 12 -1.72 -1.00 16.23
CA TYR A 12 -1.45 -0.18 15.05
C TYR A 12 -2.40 1.03 14.97
N ILE A 13 -1.86 2.13 14.48
CA ILE A 13 -2.63 3.28 13.99
C ILE A 13 -2.65 3.17 12.47
N VAL A 14 -3.85 3.27 11.91
CA VAL A 14 -4.11 2.95 10.51
C VAL A 14 -4.83 4.12 9.85
N ALA A 15 -4.47 4.41 8.61
CA ALA A 15 -5.09 5.42 7.78
C ALA A 15 -5.65 4.82 6.49
N GLU A 16 -6.69 5.43 5.94
CA GLU A 16 -7.17 5.18 4.59
C GLU A 16 -6.27 5.85 3.54
N MET A 17 -6.49 5.56 2.25
CA MET A 17 -5.66 6.10 1.16
C MET A 17 -5.84 7.61 0.95
N ASP A 18 -6.97 8.17 1.39
CA ASP A 18 -7.25 9.61 1.40
C ASP A 18 -6.58 10.35 2.57
N GLY A 19 -5.85 9.64 3.44
CA GLY A 19 -5.19 10.20 4.62
C GLY A 19 -6.07 10.25 5.87
N SER A 20 -7.33 9.81 5.80
CA SER A 20 -8.22 9.72 6.96
C SER A 20 -7.72 8.67 7.96
N VAL A 21 -7.50 9.07 9.21
CA VAL A 21 -6.97 8.17 10.26
C VAL A 21 -8.10 7.57 11.08
N TRP A 22 -8.03 6.26 11.33
CA TRP A 22 -8.95 5.60 12.25
C TRP A 22 -8.74 6.09 13.69
N GLN A 23 -9.83 6.57 14.33
CA GLN A 23 -9.77 7.02 15.72
C GLN A 23 -9.45 5.87 16.69
N GLN A 24 -9.85 4.65 16.36
CA GLN A 24 -9.62 3.47 17.18
C GLN A 24 -8.28 2.80 16.82
N LYS A 25 -7.62 2.27 17.84
CA LYS A 25 -6.39 1.47 17.66
C LYS A 25 -6.76 0.06 17.23
N VAL A 26 -6.03 -0.49 16.27
CA VAL A 26 -6.24 -1.86 15.81
C VAL A 26 -5.24 -2.80 16.49
N ALA A 27 -5.73 -3.92 17.03
CA ALA A 27 -4.89 -4.90 17.71
C ALA A 27 -3.94 -5.62 16.75
N ALA A 28 -2.74 -5.96 17.22
CA ALA A 28 -1.66 -6.52 16.40
C ALA A 28 -2.08 -7.79 15.63
N PHE A 29 -2.82 -8.68 16.27
CA PHE A 29 -3.24 -9.96 15.70
C PHE A 29 -4.32 -9.84 14.62
N ARG A 30 -4.89 -8.65 14.40
CA ARG A 30 -5.92 -8.39 13.37
C ARG A 30 -5.33 -7.89 12.06
N ILE A 31 -4.04 -7.54 12.03
CA ILE A 31 -3.39 -6.94 10.86
C ILE A 31 -2.25 -7.83 10.42
N ILE A 32 -2.21 -8.13 9.12
CA ILE A 32 -1.03 -8.67 8.45
C ILE A 32 -0.41 -7.48 7.68
N PRO A 33 0.70 -6.89 8.15
CA PRO A 33 1.33 -5.78 7.46
C PRO A 33 1.78 -6.23 6.08
N TYR A 34 1.36 -5.49 5.07
CA TYR A 34 1.95 -5.65 3.76
C TYR A 34 3.33 -5.00 3.79
N PHE A 35 4.38 -5.81 3.72
CA PHE A 35 5.71 -5.28 3.51
C PHE A 35 5.77 -4.68 2.11
N ALA A 36 6.26 -3.44 2.00
CA ALA A 36 6.47 -2.82 0.70
C ALA A 36 7.28 -3.81 -0.15
N GLN A 37 6.74 -4.19 -1.31
CA GLN A 37 7.51 -4.97 -2.26
C GLN A 37 8.73 -4.15 -2.62
N ARG A 38 9.89 -4.80 -2.72
CA ARG A 38 11.08 -4.19 -3.31
C ARG A 38 10.65 -3.58 -4.65
N SER A 39 11.12 -2.36 -4.96
CA SER A 39 10.85 -1.72 -6.25
C SER A 39 11.04 -2.75 -7.35
N LEU A 40 9.93 -3.09 -8.00
CA LEU A 40 9.87 -4.12 -9.02
C LEU A 40 9.97 -3.38 -10.34
N THR A 41 11.01 -3.68 -11.12
CA THR A 41 11.06 -3.19 -12.49
C THR A 41 9.91 -3.84 -13.25
N LEU A 42 8.94 -3.04 -13.65
CA LEU A 42 7.82 -3.48 -14.48
C LEU A 42 8.39 -4.06 -15.80
N PRO A 43 8.03 -5.29 -16.17
CA PRO A 43 8.50 -5.86 -17.43
C PRO A 43 7.82 -5.14 -18.61
N GLU A 44 8.53 -5.00 -19.73
CA GLU A 44 8.07 -4.22 -20.89
C GLU A 44 6.70 -4.68 -21.42
N ASN A 45 6.32 -5.94 -21.22
CA ASN A 45 5.05 -6.52 -21.67
C ASN A 45 3.87 -6.34 -20.71
N ILE A 46 4.02 -5.61 -19.60
CA ILE A 46 2.98 -5.48 -18.58
C ILE A 46 1.69 -4.84 -19.12
N HIS A 47 1.80 -3.94 -20.10
CA HIS A 47 0.67 -3.30 -20.78
C HIS A 47 -0.29 -4.32 -21.44
N LYS A 48 0.25 -5.44 -21.95
CA LYS A 48 -0.55 -6.53 -22.53
C LYS A 48 -1.21 -7.42 -21.49
N ILE A 49 -0.67 -7.46 -20.27
CA ILE A 49 -1.18 -8.31 -19.18
C ILE A 49 -2.29 -7.58 -18.42
N LEU A 50 -2.16 -6.27 -18.26
CA LEU A 50 -3.10 -5.43 -17.52
C LEU A 50 -4.23 -4.87 -18.40
N ASP A 51 -4.19 -5.09 -19.71
CA ASP A 51 -5.06 -4.42 -20.70
C ASP A 51 -5.10 -2.90 -20.48
N GLN A 52 -3.95 -2.30 -20.18
CA GLN A 52 -3.78 -0.86 -19.95
C GLN A 52 -2.83 -0.28 -21.00
N ASP A 53 -3.04 0.98 -21.35
CA ASP A 53 -2.14 1.73 -22.22
C ASP A 53 -0.83 2.10 -21.52
N GLU A 54 0.27 2.17 -22.28
CA GLU A 54 1.60 2.52 -21.76
C GLU A 54 1.65 3.92 -21.15
N GLU A 55 0.77 4.82 -21.57
CA GLU A 55 0.74 6.21 -21.10
C GLU A 55 0.19 6.29 -19.68
N THR A 56 -0.83 5.50 -19.35
CA THR A 56 -1.38 5.37 -17.99
C THR A 56 -0.36 4.76 -17.02
N LEU A 57 0.45 3.80 -17.47
CA LEU A 57 1.47 3.16 -16.64
C LEU A 57 2.63 4.12 -16.30
N LYS A 58 3.05 4.96 -17.25
CA LYS A 58 4.12 5.96 -17.02
C LYS A 58 3.75 7.00 -15.95
N LYS A 59 2.46 7.30 -15.78
CA LYS A 59 1.94 8.24 -14.77
C LYS A 59 1.99 7.69 -13.34
N ILE A 60 2.17 6.38 -13.17
CA ILE A 60 2.23 5.71 -11.86
C ILE A 60 3.67 5.64 -11.33
N ASP A 61 4.66 5.68 -12.22
CA ASP A 61 6.09 5.71 -11.89
C ASP A 61 6.63 7.12 -11.57
N GLU A 62 5.85 8.18 -11.79
CA GLU A 62 6.13 9.58 -11.37
C GLU A 62 5.59 9.90 -9.96
#